data_AF-A0A1Y6CIK3-F1
#
_entry.id   AF-A0A1Y6CIK3-F1
#
_cell.length_a   1.000
_cell.length_b   1.000
_cell.length_c   1.000
_cell.angle_alpha   90.00
_cell.angle_beta   90.00
_cell.angle_gamma   90.00
#
_symmetry.space_group_name_H-M   'P 1'
#
loop_
_entity.id
_entity.type
_entity.pdbx_description
1 polymer ?
#
loop_
_entity_poly.entity_id
_entity_poly.type
_entity_poly.pdbx_seq_one_letter_code
_entity_poly.pdbx_strand_id
1 'polypeptide(L)'
;MIYFTNKSRLLVVCIGILLLAIQACKITQYEHKRLDNDFTAGKEKPIECEQLQLAYTEHVEPLVESKCIKCHEANGGAGNVFALAEGETQKNINTLTSLFAGNYIEVINKTTGKTSHVGGALLGRKEAATMEHFLSSYQACND
;
A
#
# COMPACT_ATOMS: atom_id res chain seq x y z
N MET A 1 -31.89 52.45 -4.73
CA MET A 1 -32.71 51.23 -4.67
C MET A 1 -32.35 50.38 -5.88
N ILE A 2 -31.51 49.34 -5.68
CA ILE A 2 -30.96 48.53 -6.79
C ILE A 2 -31.90 47.33 -6.99
N TYR A 3 -32.55 47.26 -8.15
CA TYR A 3 -33.44 46.16 -8.52
C TYR A 3 -32.63 45.01 -9.13
N PHE A 4 -32.45 43.93 -8.37
CA PHE A 4 -31.90 42.69 -8.89
C PHE A 4 -32.99 41.91 -9.63
N THR A 5 -32.82 41.70 -10.92
CA THR A 5 -33.76 40.91 -11.74
C THR A 5 -33.60 39.42 -11.44
N ASN A 6 -34.66 38.63 -11.64
CA ASN A 6 -34.69 37.18 -11.30
C ASN A 6 -33.56 36.35 -11.93
N LYS A 7 -33.00 36.78 -13.07
CA LYS A 7 -31.84 36.12 -13.70
C LYS A 7 -30.55 36.24 -12.87
N SER A 8 -30.38 37.34 -12.14
CA SER A 8 -29.19 37.58 -11.31
C SER A 8 -29.16 36.70 -10.05
N ARG A 9 -30.33 36.28 -9.54
CA ARG A 9 -30.43 35.40 -8.37
C ARG A 9 -30.00 33.96 -8.67
N LEU A 10 -30.30 33.47 -9.88
CA LEU A 10 -29.94 32.11 -10.28
C LEU A 10 -28.41 31.95 -10.46
N LEU A 11 -27.75 32.97 -11.00
CA LEU A 11 -26.30 32.96 -11.20
C LEU A 11 -25.52 32.89 -9.87
N VAL A 12 -25.98 33.62 -8.85
CA VAL A 12 -25.33 33.64 -7.53
C VAL A 12 -25.47 32.30 -6.81
N VAL A 13 -26.62 31.63 -6.95
CA VAL A 13 -26.83 30.29 -6.36
C VAL A 13 -25.92 29.25 -7.02
N CYS A 14 -25.80 29.25 -8.34
CA CYS A 14 -24.92 28.31 -9.05
C CYS A 14 -23.44 28.51 -8.69
N ILE A 15 -22.98 29.76 -8.57
CA ILE A 15 -21.59 30.05 -8.16
C ILE A 15 -21.35 29.61 -6.71
N GLY A 16 -22.32 29.79 -5.81
CA GLY A 16 -22.23 29.35 -4.42
C GLY A 16 -22.11 27.82 -4.29
N ILE A 17 -22.89 27.06 -5.07
CA ILE A 17 -22.84 25.59 -5.07
C ILE A 17 -21.50 25.09 -5.65
N LEU A 18 -21.00 25.73 -6.71
CA LEU A 18 -19.70 25.38 -7.30
C LEU A 18 -18.54 25.62 -6.33
N LEU A 19 -18.58 26.73 -5.57
CA LEU A 19 -17.56 27.04 -4.55
C LEU A 19 -17.59 26.06 -3.38
N LEU A 20 -18.78 25.59 -2.97
CA LEU A 20 -18.92 24.53 -1.94
C LEU A 20 -18.35 23.18 -2.40
N ALA A 21 -18.56 22.80 -3.67
CA ALA A 21 -18.02 21.56 -4.23
C ALA A 21 -16.47 21.57 -4.31
N ILE A 22 -15.85 22.74 -4.60
CA ILE A 22 -14.39 22.86 -4.66
C ILE A 22 -13.75 22.73 -3.27
N GLN A 23 -14.42 23.18 -2.19
CA GLN A 23 -13.88 23.02 -0.84
C GLN A 23 -13.94 21.59 -0.32
N ALA A 24 -14.94 20.80 -0.75
CA ALA A 24 -14.97 19.36 -0.46
C ALA A 24 -13.82 18.59 -1.13
N CYS A 25 -13.29 19.09 -2.25
CA CYS A 25 -12.20 18.44 -3.00
C CYS A 25 -10.80 18.75 -2.44
N LYS A 26 -10.65 19.75 -1.56
CA LYS A 26 -9.34 20.11 -0.96
C LYS A 26 -8.97 19.33 0.30
N ILE A 27 -9.92 18.65 0.94
CA ILE A 27 -9.67 17.95 2.21
C ILE A 27 -8.94 16.61 2.03
N THR A 28 -8.88 16.05 0.82
CA THR A 28 -8.19 14.78 0.54
C THR A 28 -6.73 14.90 0.10
N GLN A 29 -6.16 16.11 0.01
CA GLN A 29 -4.74 16.28 -0.37
C GLN A 29 -3.79 16.44 0.82
N TYR A 30 -4.29 16.39 2.05
CA TYR A 30 -3.51 16.62 3.25
C TYR A 30 -3.16 15.31 3.96
N GLU A 31 -2.30 14.50 3.33
CA GLU A 31 -1.30 13.64 4.02
C GLU A 31 -0.41 12.80 3.07
N HIS A 32 -0.56 12.94 1.76
CA HIS A 32 0.23 12.19 0.77
C HIS A 32 1.66 12.75 0.56
N LYS A 33 2.32 13.29 1.59
CA LYS A 33 3.61 14.00 1.44
C LYS A 33 4.74 13.47 2.33
N ARG A 34 4.66 12.22 2.79
CA ARG A 34 5.67 11.69 3.74
C ARG A 34 6.11 10.25 3.58
N LEU A 35 5.86 9.60 2.44
CA LEU A 35 6.36 8.24 2.16
C LEU A 35 7.16 8.12 0.86
N ASP A 36 7.22 9.19 0.05
CA ASP A 36 7.73 9.14 -1.32
C ASP A 36 9.26 9.12 -1.40
N ASN A 37 9.96 9.44 -0.31
CA ASN A 37 11.40 9.58 -0.32
C ASN A 37 12.02 8.74 0.78
N ASP A 38 12.65 7.65 0.33
CA ASP A 38 13.76 6.98 1.00
C ASP A 38 13.39 5.76 1.86
N PHE A 39 12.78 4.75 1.21
CA PHE A 39 12.94 3.35 1.64
C PHE A 39 14.40 2.89 1.38
N THR A 40 15.37 3.43 2.13
CA THR A 40 16.74 2.94 2.19
C THR A 40 16.98 2.09 3.45
N ALA A 41 17.23 0.80 3.20
CA ALA A 41 17.55 -0.20 4.22
C ALA A 41 18.43 0.33 5.36
N GLY A 42 17.87 0.37 6.57
CA GLY A 42 18.64 0.36 7.83
C GLY A 42 18.58 1.61 8.70
N LYS A 43 17.83 2.66 8.35
CA LYS A 43 17.67 3.85 9.22
C LYS A 43 16.26 4.42 9.31
N GLU A 44 15.29 3.78 8.68
CA GLU A 44 13.92 4.30 8.69
C GLU A 44 13.26 4.11 10.04
N LYS A 45 12.45 5.11 10.41
CA LYS A 45 11.56 5.00 11.55
C LYS A 45 10.55 3.88 11.26
N PRO A 46 10.17 3.05 12.26
CA PRO A 46 9.07 2.11 12.10
C PRO A 46 7.81 2.81 11.57
N ILE A 47 7.07 2.13 10.71
CA ILE A 47 5.76 2.62 10.22
C ILE A 47 4.80 2.60 11.41
N GLU A 48 4.10 3.71 11.62
CA GLU A 48 3.07 3.80 12.67
C GLU A 48 1.93 2.81 12.36
N CYS A 49 1.34 2.19 13.38
CA CYS A 49 0.40 1.08 13.18
C CYS A 49 -0.83 1.47 12.36
N GLU A 50 -1.30 2.71 12.50
CA GLU A 50 -2.40 3.27 11.69
C GLU A 50 -2.04 3.49 10.21
N GLN A 51 -0.74 3.53 9.88
CA GLN A 51 -0.25 3.76 8.52
C GLN A 51 0.12 2.46 7.79
N LEU A 52 0.08 1.29 8.46
CA LEU A 52 0.49 0.01 7.85
C LEU A 52 -0.30 -0.34 6.59
N GLN A 53 -1.62 -0.14 6.60
CA GLN A 53 -2.44 -0.43 5.42
C GLN A 53 -2.08 0.48 4.24
N LEU A 54 -1.86 1.77 4.49
CA LEU A 54 -1.46 2.72 3.46
C LEU A 54 -0.07 2.38 2.89
N ALA A 55 0.89 2.13 3.78
CA ALA A 55 2.25 1.75 3.39
C ALA A 55 2.27 0.45 2.56
N TYR A 56 1.41 -0.52 2.91
CA TYR A 56 1.25 -1.72 2.10
C TYR A 56 0.74 -1.37 0.69
N THR A 57 -0.39 -0.67 0.58
CA THR A 57 -1.01 -0.34 -0.72
C THR A 57 -0.09 0.50 -1.60
N GLU A 58 0.65 1.45 -1.03
CA GLU A 58 1.51 2.35 -1.82
C GLU A 58 2.84 1.70 -2.25
N HIS A 59 3.38 0.77 -1.48
CA HIS A 59 4.77 0.29 -1.69
C HIS A 59 4.94 -1.21 -1.79
N VAL A 60 4.12 -2.00 -1.10
CA VAL A 60 4.28 -3.46 -1.03
C VAL A 60 3.34 -4.16 -2.01
N GLU A 61 2.11 -3.68 -2.14
CA GLU A 61 1.09 -4.23 -3.04
C GLU A 61 1.58 -4.29 -4.50
N PRO A 62 2.22 -3.24 -5.07
CA PRO A 62 2.77 -3.32 -6.42
C PRO A 62 3.85 -4.40 -6.59
N LEU A 63 4.63 -4.67 -5.54
CA LEU A 63 5.65 -5.73 -5.54
C LEU A 63 4.99 -7.11 -5.48
N VAL A 64 3.96 -7.26 -4.65
CA VAL A 64 3.19 -8.49 -4.52
C VAL A 64 2.49 -8.84 -5.84
N GLU A 65 1.80 -7.88 -6.44
CA GLU A 65 1.09 -8.06 -7.71
C GLU A 65 2.04 -8.42 -8.85
N SER A 66 3.15 -7.69 -8.99
CA SER A 66 4.07 -7.90 -10.11
C SER A 66 4.96 -9.15 -9.97
N LYS A 67 5.27 -9.61 -8.75
CA LYS A 67 6.30 -10.65 -8.54
C LYS A 67 5.80 -11.92 -7.85
N CYS A 68 4.70 -11.84 -7.10
CA CYS A 68 4.25 -12.96 -6.27
C CYS A 68 2.98 -13.61 -6.82
N ILE A 69 1.95 -12.82 -7.17
CA ILE A 69 0.59 -13.34 -7.47
C ILE A 69 0.61 -14.41 -8.56
N LYS A 70 1.32 -14.20 -9.67
CA LYS A 70 1.36 -15.17 -10.79
C LYS A 70 1.75 -16.60 -10.37
N CYS A 71 2.57 -16.74 -9.33
CA CYS A 71 2.96 -18.05 -8.81
C CYS A 71 2.12 -18.46 -7.60
N HIS A 72 1.69 -17.49 -6.81
CA HIS A 72 0.99 -17.66 -5.54
C HIS A 72 -0.51 -17.37 -5.62
N GLU A 73 -1.14 -17.46 -6.79
CA GLU A 73 -2.60 -17.41 -6.93
C GLU A 73 -3.23 -18.80 -6.78
N ALA A 74 -4.56 -18.84 -6.70
CA ALA A 74 -5.30 -20.08 -6.77
C ALA A 74 -5.02 -20.78 -8.11
N ASN A 75 -4.49 -22.02 -8.07
CA ASN A 75 -3.99 -22.77 -9.23
C ASN A 75 -2.71 -22.21 -9.89
N GLY A 76 -2.01 -21.29 -9.23
CA GLY A 76 -0.70 -20.80 -9.69
C GLY A 76 0.41 -21.86 -9.62
N GLY A 77 1.59 -21.50 -10.13
CA GLY A 77 2.75 -22.41 -10.22
C GLY A 77 3.25 -22.98 -8.88
N ALA A 78 2.89 -22.37 -7.74
CA ALA A 78 3.21 -22.86 -6.40
C ALA A 78 2.13 -23.75 -5.76
N GLY A 79 1.02 -24.05 -6.45
CA GLY A 79 0.03 -25.04 -6.01
C GLY A 79 -0.71 -24.70 -4.72
N ASN A 80 -1.40 -23.54 -4.69
CA ASN A 80 -2.18 -23.03 -3.55
C ASN A 80 -1.41 -22.80 -2.24
N VAL A 81 -0.09 -22.94 -2.24
CA VAL A 81 0.76 -22.62 -1.10
C VAL A 81 0.75 -21.09 -0.93
N PHE A 82 -0.15 -20.62 -0.07
CA PHE A 82 -0.43 -19.22 0.26
C PHE A 82 -1.03 -18.42 -0.91
N ALA A 83 -2.35 -18.51 -1.06
CA ALA A 83 -3.09 -17.88 -2.15
C ALA A 83 -3.24 -16.36 -1.97
N LEU A 84 -2.41 -15.61 -2.68
CA LEU A 84 -2.54 -14.18 -2.93
C LEU A 84 -3.58 -13.94 -4.03
N ALA A 85 -4.21 -12.77 -4.03
CA ALA A 85 -5.21 -12.40 -5.03
C ALA A 85 -5.13 -10.90 -5.36
N GLU A 86 -5.28 -10.56 -6.63
CA GLU A 86 -5.26 -9.17 -7.10
C GLU A 86 -6.44 -8.39 -6.49
N GLY A 87 -6.20 -7.16 -6.03
CA GLY A 87 -7.22 -6.32 -5.39
C GLY A 87 -7.68 -6.75 -3.99
N GLU A 88 -7.11 -7.82 -3.42
CA GLU A 88 -7.46 -8.35 -2.10
C GLU A 88 -6.45 -7.92 -1.02
N THR A 89 -6.28 -6.60 -0.85
CA THR A 89 -5.23 -5.98 0.00
C THR A 89 -5.13 -6.61 1.40
N GLN A 90 -6.24 -6.64 2.15
CA GLN A 90 -6.22 -7.13 3.54
C GLN A 90 -5.88 -8.63 3.62
N LYS A 91 -6.40 -9.42 2.67
CA LYS A 91 -6.10 -10.85 2.59
C LYS A 91 -4.61 -11.07 2.27
N ASN A 92 -4.06 -10.28 1.36
CA ASN A 92 -2.66 -10.37 0.99
C ASN A 92 -1.74 -9.95 2.15
N ILE A 93 -2.09 -8.89 2.90
CA ILE A 93 -1.39 -8.51 4.14
C ILE A 93 -1.38 -9.71 5.10
N ASN A 94 -2.55 -10.25 5.45
CA ASN A 94 -2.67 -11.37 6.39
C ASN A 94 -1.90 -12.61 5.91
N THR A 95 -1.91 -12.88 4.60
CA THR A 95 -1.20 -14.00 4.01
C THR A 95 0.30 -13.81 4.12
N LEU A 96 0.80 -12.64 3.71
CA LEU A 96 2.22 -12.30 3.71
C LEU A 96 2.80 -12.26 5.13
N THR A 97 2.09 -11.67 6.08
CA THR A 97 2.53 -11.54 7.47
C THR A 97 2.40 -12.82 8.29
N SER A 98 1.59 -13.79 7.83
CA SER A 98 1.51 -15.12 8.46
C SER A 98 2.50 -16.14 7.88
N LEU A 99 3.20 -15.82 6.78
CA LEU A 99 4.22 -16.69 6.21
C LEU A 99 5.29 -17.05 7.25
N PHE A 100 5.74 -18.30 7.23
CA PHE A 100 6.74 -18.82 8.15
C PHE A 100 6.41 -18.52 9.63
N ALA A 101 5.11 -18.59 9.98
CA ALA A 101 4.62 -18.29 11.33
C ALA A 101 4.99 -16.88 11.81
N GLY A 102 5.00 -15.91 10.90
CA GLY A 102 5.34 -14.51 11.20
C GLY A 102 6.83 -14.18 11.11
N ASN A 103 7.68 -15.14 10.74
CA ASN A 103 9.11 -14.88 10.59
C ASN A 103 9.42 -14.16 9.27
N TYR A 104 9.42 -12.82 9.32
CA TYR A 104 9.68 -12.01 8.13
C TYR A 104 11.11 -12.18 7.58
N ILE A 105 12.09 -12.55 8.40
CA ILE A 105 13.47 -12.76 7.94
C ILE A 105 13.51 -13.92 6.94
N GLU A 106 12.72 -14.98 7.17
CA GLU A 106 12.60 -16.09 6.21
C GLU A 106 11.93 -15.67 4.90
N VAL A 107 10.93 -14.79 4.95
CA VAL A 107 10.31 -14.20 3.75
C VAL A 107 11.36 -13.44 2.95
N ILE A 108 12.16 -12.58 3.59
CA ILE A 108 13.22 -11.80 2.94
C ILE A 108 14.32 -12.71 2.39
N ASN A 109 14.75 -13.73 3.14
CA ASN A 109 15.77 -14.67 2.69
C ASN A 109 15.34 -15.44 1.44
N LYS A 110 14.08 -15.88 1.35
CA LYS A 110 13.55 -16.57 0.16
C LYS A 110 13.44 -15.64 -1.03
N THR A 111 12.84 -14.47 -0.83
CA THR A 111 12.56 -13.51 -1.91
C THR A 111 13.82 -12.87 -2.47
N THR A 112 14.92 -12.79 -1.69
CA THR A 112 16.24 -12.34 -2.15
C THR A 112 17.15 -13.46 -2.65
N GLY A 113 16.70 -14.71 -2.59
CA GLY A 113 17.46 -15.88 -3.05
C GLY A 113 18.59 -16.34 -2.11
N LYS A 114 18.64 -15.85 -0.86
CA LYS A 114 19.55 -16.38 0.18
C LYS A 114 19.18 -17.80 0.57
N THR A 115 17.88 -18.12 0.57
CA THR A 115 17.36 -19.47 0.70
C THR A 115 16.64 -19.85 -0.59
N SER A 116 16.50 -21.16 -0.85
CA SER A 116 15.90 -21.62 -2.10
C SER A 116 14.44 -21.17 -2.22
N HIS A 117 14.17 -20.52 -3.34
CA HIS A 117 12.86 -20.20 -3.87
C HIS A 117 12.84 -20.79 -5.30
N VAL A 118 11.77 -21.51 -5.68
CA VAL A 118 11.74 -22.28 -6.95
C VAL A 118 12.00 -21.39 -8.17
N GLY A 119 11.61 -20.11 -8.10
CA GLY A 119 11.86 -19.10 -9.14
C GLY A 119 13.17 -18.30 -9.01
N GLY A 120 14.05 -18.64 -8.06
CA GLY A 120 15.24 -17.85 -7.74
C GLY A 120 14.90 -16.56 -6.97
N ALA A 121 15.85 -15.62 -6.97
CA ALA A 121 15.67 -14.30 -6.34
C ALA A 121 14.62 -13.47 -7.11
N LEU A 122 13.60 -13.00 -6.41
CA LEU A 122 12.52 -12.19 -6.97
C LEU A 122 12.71 -10.70 -6.70
N LEU A 123 13.19 -10.34 -5.50
CA LEU A 123 13.35 -8.97 -5.06
C LEU A 123 14.81 -8.51 -5.19
N GLY A 124 15.00 -7.36 -5.84
CA GLY A 124 16.24 -6.60 -5.79
C GLY A 124 16.42 -5.91 -4.44
N ARG A 125 17.60 -5.31 -4.22
CA ARG A 125 17.98 -4.73 -2.92
C ARG A 125 16.96 -3.72 -2.37
N LYS A 126 16.47 -2.80 -3.21
CA LYS A 126 15.52 -1.76 -2.78
C LYS A 126 14.15 -2.36 -2.43
N GLU A 127 13.65 -3.25 -3.28
CA GLU A 127 12.35 -3.89 -3.07
C GLU A 127 12.36 -4.79 -1.83
N ALA A 128 13.48 -5.49 -1.59
CA ALA A 128 13.68 -6.27 -0.38
C ALA A 128 13.70 -5.38 0.88
N ALA A 129 14.31 -4.20 0.81
CA ALA A 129 14.31 -3.24 1.90
C ALA A 129 12.90 -2.72 2.21
N THR A 130 12.12 -2.38 1.18
CA THR A 130 10.70 -1.99 1.31
C THR A 130 9.88 -3.08 1.97
N MET A 131 10.04 -4.33 1.50
CA MET A 131 9.35 -5.49 2.07
C MET A 131 9.76 -5.73 3.53
N GLU A 132 11.06 -5.66 3.83
CA GLU A 132 11.60 -5.87 5.18
C GLU A 132 11.09 -4.82 6.16
N HIS A 133 11.09 -3.54 5.77
CA HIS A 133 10.62 -2.45 6.61
C HIS A 133 9.13 -2.55 6.90
N PHE A 134 8.31 -2.91 5.89
CA PHE A 134 6.89 -3.18 6.12
C PHE A 134 6.67 -4.34 7.09
N LEU A 135 7.29 -5.50 6.85
CA LEU A 135 7.04 -6.70 7.65
C LEU A 135 7.54 -6.55 9.09
N SER A 136 8.71 -5.93 9.29
CA SER A 136 9.23 -5.64 10.63
C SER A 136 8.36 -4.63 11.39
N SER A 137 7.84 -3.61 10.72
CA SER A 137 6.90 -2.66 11.33
C SER A 137 5.56 -3.32 11.67
N TYR A 138 5.05 -4.19 10.79
CA TYR A 138 3.84 -4.96 11.06
C TYR A 138 4.02 -5.85 12.29
N GLN A 139 5.13 -6.57 12.40
CA GLN A 139 5.42 -7.39 13.57
C GLN A 139 5.45 -6.55 14.85
N ALA A 140 6.15 -5.40 14.85
CA ALA A 140 6.22 -4.52 16.00
C ALA A 140 4.86 -3.97 16.47
N CYS A 141 3.87 -3.88 15.58
CA CYS A 141 2.51 -3.47 15.92
C CYS A 141 1.62 -4.59 16.47
N ASN A 142 2.05 -5.86 16.35
CA ASN A 142 1.23 -7.04 16.68
C ASN A 142 1.87 -7.98 17.73
N ASP A 143 3.12 -7.72 18.14
CA ASP A 143 3.78 -8.36 19.29
C ASP A 143 3.30 -7.75 20.63
#